data_AF-A0A1N7KHI7-F1
#
_entry.id   AF-A0A1N7KHI7-F1
#
_cell.length_a   1.000
_cell.length_b   1.000
_cell.length_c   1.000
_cell.angle_alpha   90.00
_cell.angle_beta   90.00
_cell.angle_gamma   90.00
#
_symmetry.space_group_name_H-M   'P 1'
#
loop_
_entity.id
_entity.type
_entity.pdbx_description
1 polymer ?
#
loop_
_entity_poly.entity_id
_entity_poly.type
_entity_poly.pdbx_seq_one_letter_code
_entity_poly.pdbx_strand_id
1 'polypeptide(L)'
;MALRFNKRVKIAPGIKLNVSRSGLSTTVGPKGASVNIGKKGTYLNTGLPGTGLSARTKIADGPKSTPKPMREVQTPPLQPRKSLT
;
A
#
# COMPACT_ATOMS: atom_id res chain seq x y z
N MET A 1 -21.33 5.26 4.55
CA MET A 1 -20.53 4.17 5.15
C MET A 1 -20.08 3.23 4.04
N ALA A 2 -18.78 2.95 3.89
CA ALA A 2 -18.27 2.12 2.80
C ALA A 2 -17.55 0.88 3.34
N LEU A 3 -17.88 -0.30 2.78
CA LEU A 3 -17.21 -1.55 3.11
C LEU A 3 -15.72 -1.47 2.71
N ARG A 4 -14.82 -1.64 3.69
CA ARG A 4 -13.36 -1.67 3.47
C ARG A 4 -12.91 -3.12 3.43
N PHE A 5 -12.49 -3.59 2.25
CA PHE A 5 -11.93 -4.93 2.10
C PHE A 5 -10.43 -4.92 2.40
N ASN A 6 -10.07 -5.47 3.57
CA ASN A 6 -8.70 -5.73 3.98
C ASN A 6 -8.62 -7.21 4.37
N LYS A 7 -7.85 -8.02 3.64
CA LYS A 7 -7.67 -9.45 3.93
C LYS A 7 -6.21 -9.73 4.25
N ARG A 8 -5.93 -10.19 5.46
CA ARG A 8 -4.60 -10.65 5.88
C ARG A 8 -4.58 -12.18 5.85
N VAL A 9 -3.74 -12.76 5.01
CA VAL A 9 -3.59 -14.21 4.85
C VAL A 9 -2.23 -14.62 5.41
N LYS A 10 -2.20 -15.56 6.35
CA LYS A 10 -0.96 -16.22 6.77
C LYS A 10 -0.73 -17.38 5.80
N ILE A 11 0.40 -17.38 5.11
CA ILE A 11 0.74 -18.43 4.14
C ILE A 11 1.59 -19.50 4.82
N ALA A 12 2.57 -19.06 5.62
CA ALA A 12 3.48 -19.93 6.35
C ALA A 12 3.89 -19.24 7.68
N PRO A 13 4.44 -19.97 8.66
CA PRO A 13 5.09 -19.36 9.81
C PRO A 13 6.19 -18.38 9.33
N GLY A 14 6.04 -17.10 9.68
CA GLY A 14 6.94 -16.03 9.22
C GLY A 14 6.52 -15.35 7.91
N ILE A 15 5.55 -15.88 7.15
CA ILE A 15 5.10 -15.26 5.89
C ILE A 15 3.64 -14.83 5.98
N LYS A 16 3.40 -13.51 5.84
CA LYS A 16 2.08 -12.89 5.91
C LYS A 16 1.85 -12.03 4.68
N LEU A 17 0.71 -12.22 4.03
CA LEU A 17 0.29 -11.43 2.87
C LEU A 17 -0.88 -10.54 3.27
N ASN A 18 -0.79 -9.26 2.92
CA ASN A 18 -1.80 -8.24 3.19
C ASN A 18 -2.38 -7.76 1.86
N VAL A 19 -3.66 -8.05 1.66
CA VAL A 19 -4.45 -7.65 0.51
C VAL A 19 -5.39 -6.54 0.92
N SER A 20 -5.31 -5.39 0.26
CA SER A 20 -6.19 -4.25 0.51
C SER A 20 -6.59 -3.58 -0.80
N ARG A 21 -7.60 -2.69 -0.78
CA ARG A 21 -7.95 -1.85 -1.95
C ARG A 21 -6.76 -1.09 -2.52
N SER A 22 -5.83 -0.68 -1.64
CA SER A 22 -4.63 0.04 -2.03
C SER A 22 -3.55 -0.85 -2.62
N GLY A 23 -3.60 -2.19 -2.48
CA GLY A 23 -2.55 -3.07 -2.96
C GLY A 23 -2.31 -4.37 -2.19
N LEU A 24 -1.41 -5.17 -2.75
CA LEU A 24 -0.76 -6.33 -2.11
C LEU A 24 0.55 -5.90 -1.44
N SER A 25 0.78 -6.35 -0.21
CA SER A 25 2.09 -6.33 0.44
C SER A 25 2.36 -7.65 1.16
N THR A 26 3.61 -8.06 1.24
CA THR A 26 4.04 -9.31 1.87
C THR A 26 5.08 -9.03 2.92
N THR A 27 4.98 -9.69 4.07
CA THR A 27 6.03 -9.73 5.08
C THR A 27 6.59 -11.14 5.12
N VAL A 28 7.91 -11.28 5.02
CA VAL A 28 8.64 -12.55 4.99
C VAL A 28 9.70 -12.53 6.09
N GLY A 29 9.61 -13.45 7.04
CA GLY A 29 10.62 -13.69 8.07
C GLY A 29 10.10 -13.62 9.52
N PRO A 30 10.88 -14.16 10.47
CA PRO A 30 10.55 -14.17 11.89
C PRO A 30 10.68 -12.79 12.54
N LYS A 31 10.19 -12.65 13.78
CA LYS A 31 10.40 -11.45 14.60
C LYS A 31 11.91 -11.21 14.76
N GLY A 32 12.37 -10.01 14.41
CA GLY A 32 13.79 -9.63 14.50
C GLY A 32 14.61 -9.85 13.23
N ALA A 33 14.05 -10.52 12.20
CA ALA A 33 14.67 -10.65 10.88
C ALA A 33 13.58 -10.81 9.81
N SER A 34 12.78 -9.75 9.61
CA SER A 34 11.64 -9.77 8.68
C SER A 34 11.79 -8.74 7.58
N VAL A 35 11.38 -9.08 6.37
CA VAL A 35 11.36 -8.20 5.21
C VAL A 35 9.91 -7.88 4.85
N ASN A 36 9.55 -6.60 4.73
CA ASN A 36 8.26 -6.16 4.23
C ASN A 36 8.41 -5.65 2.81
N ILE A 37 7.71 -6.28 1.87
CA ILE A 37 7.71 -5.97 0.43
C ILE A 37 6.34 -5.37 0.10
N GLY A 38 6.33 -4.17 -0.47
CA GLY A 38 5.08 -3.55 -0.89
C GLY A 38 5.28 -2.38 -1.84
N LYS A 39 4.17 -1.68 -2.11
CA LYS A 39 4.11 -0.57 -3.05
C LYS A 39 5.01 0.62 -2.72
N LYS A 40 5.35 0.79 -1.44
CA LYS A 40 6.26 1.84 -0.95
C LYS A 40 7.73 1.43 -0.99
N GLY A 41 8.00 0.15 -1.27
CA GLY A 41 9.33 -0.44 -1.30
C GLY A 41 9.47 -1.64 -0.38
N THR A 42 10.71 -2.12 -0.34
CA THR A 42 11.15 -3.26 0.47
C THR A 42 11.89 -2.74 1.70
N TYR A 43 11.41 -3.11 2.88
CA TYR A 43 11.99 -2.75 4.16
C TYR A 43 12.48 -4.00 4.88
N LEU A 44 13.74 -4.02 5.25
CA LEU A 44 14.32 -4.98 6.17
C LEU A 44 14.16 -4.48 7.59
N ASN A 45 13.59 -5.33 8.44
CA ASN A 45 13.45 -5.11 9.86
C ASN A 45 14.33 -6.13 10.56
N THR A 46 15.47 -5.66 11.08
CA THR A 46 16.37 -6.43 11.92
C THR A 46 16.27 -5.93 13.35
N GLY A 47 16.31 -6.82 14.33
CA GLY A 47 16.24 -6.39 15.72
C GLY A 47 16.54 -7.54 16.65
N LEU A 48 17.27 -7.23 17.71
CA LEU A 48 17.63 -8.20 18.72
C LEU A 48 16.52 -8.24 19.77
N PRO A 49 15.82 -9.37 19.92
CA PRO A 49 14.81 -9.51 20.96
C PRO A 49 15.48 -9.42 22.34
N GLY A 50 14.89 -8.66 23.26
CA GLY A 50 15.39 -8.52 24.63
C GLY A 50 16.36 -7.36 24.87
N THR A 51 16.91 -6.74 23.84
CA THR A 51 17.83 -5.58 23.99
C THR A 51 17.18 -4.24 23.69
N GLY A 52 15.96 -4.23 23.15
CA GLY A 52 15.26 -3.01 22.70
C GLY A 52 15.82 -2.40 21.42
N LEU A 53 16.89 -2.97 20.84
CA LEU A 53 17.53 -2.47 19.64
C LEU A 53 16.88 -3.07 18.39
N SER A 54 16.31 -2.19 17.57
CA SER A 54 15.77 -2.54 16.26
C SER A 54 16.23 -1.55 15.20
N ALA A 55 16.63 -2.07 14.05
CA ALA A 55 17.03 -1.32 12.88
C ALA A 55 16.06 -1.61 11.75
N ARG A 56 15.71 -0.56 11.01
CA ARG A 56 14.88 -0.65 9.82
C ARG A 56 15.63 -0.04 8.65
N THR A 57 15.93 -0.86 7.65
CA THR A 57 16.66 -0.44 6.46
C THR A 57 15.77 -0.60 5.24
N LYS A 58 15.68 0.43 4.41
CA LYS A 58 14.99 0.34 3.12
C LYS A 58 15.97 -0.26 2.12
N ILE A 59 15.66 -1.43 1.59
CA ILE A 59 16.53 -2.15 0.63
C ILE A 59 16.18 -1.77 -0.81
N ALA A 60 14.89 -1.55 -1.09
CA ALA A 60 14.44 -1.25 -2.44
C ALA A 60 13.30 -0.23 -2.42
N ASP A 61 13.25 0.61 -3.44
CA ASP A 61 12.09 1.44 -3.74
C ASP A 61 10.94 0.60 -4.27
N GLY A 62 9.72 1.07 -3.99
CA GLY A 62 8.53 0.43 -4.51
C GLY A 62 8.45 0.61 -6.02
N PRO A 63 7.74 -0.27 -6.74
CA PRO A 63 7.43 0.00 -8.13
C PRO A 63 6.73 1.36 -8.21
N LYS A 64 7.26 2.28 -9.04
CA LYS A 64 6.65 3.59 -9.27
C LYS A 64 5.23 3.32 -9.77
N SER A 65 4.24 3.47 -8.91
CA SER A 65 2.85 3.40 -9.34
C SER A 65 2.67 4.53 -10.32
N THR A 66 2.50 4.20 -11.60
CA THR A 66 1.96 5.15 -12.56
C THR A 66 0.75 5.80 -11.92
N PRO A 67 0.68 7.14 -11.88
CA PRO A 67 -0.48 7.82 -11.31
C PRO A 67 -1.70 7.26 -12.02
N LYS A 68 -2.59 6.62 -11.26
CA LYS A 68 -3.86 6.15 -11.78
C LYS A 68 -4.52 7.38 -12.40
N PRO A 69 -4.96 7.34 -13.68
CA PRO A 69 -5.56 8.51 -14.32
C PRO A 69 -6.62 9.03 -13.38
N MET A 70 -6.41 10.26 -12.92
CA MET A 70 -7.33 10.95 -12.03
C MET A 70 -8.66 10.89 -12.78
N ARG A 71 -9.66 10.20 -12.22
CA ARG A 71 -10.99 10.14 -12.85
C ARG A 71 -11.36 11.57 -13.17
N GLU A 72 -11.43 11.86 -14.46
CA GLU A 72 -11.89 13.12 -14.99
C GLU A 72 -13.24 13.36 -14.35
N VAL A 73 -13.28 14.35 -13.44
CA VAL A 73 -14.53 14.82 -12.88
C VAL A 73 -15.25 15.38 -14.08
N GLN A 74 -16.23 14.62 -14.60
CA GLN A 74 -17.11 15.09 -15.66
C GLN A 74 -17.75 16.38 -15.15
N THR A 75 -17.21 17.52 -15.55
CA THR A 75 -17.90 18.79 -15.36
C THR A 75 -19.14 18.71 -16.25
N PRO A 76 -20.37 18.80 -15.71
CA PRO A 76 -21.55 18.79 -16.55
C PRO A 76 -21.45 19.96 -17.55
N PRO A 77 -21.83 19.76 -18.83
CA PRO A 77 -21.73 20.80 -19.83
C PRO A 77 -22.56 22.01 -19.38
N LEU A 78 -21.94 23.20 -19.37
CA LEU A 78 -22.63 24.46 -19.16
C LEU A 78 -23.68 24.61 -20.25
N GLN A 79 -24.96 24.60 -19.86
CA GLN A 79 -26.05 24.86 -20.78
C GLN A 79 -25.91 26.29 -21.31
N PRO A 80 -25.89 26.52 -22.64
CA PRO A 80 -25.88 27.86 -23.18
C PRO A 80 -27.13 28.59 -22.71
N ARG A 81 -26.92 29.67 -21.96
CA ARG A 81 -27.98 30.58 -21.55
C ARG A 81 -28.58 31.15 -22.83
N LYS A 82 -29.76 30.64 -23.20
CA LYS A 82 -30.55 31.15 -24.32
C LYS A 82 -30.69 32.66 -24.12
N SER A 83 -30.09 33.43 -25.02
CA SER A 83 -30.28 34.88 -25.10
C SER A 83 -31.74 35.12 -25.48
N LEU A 84 -32.50 35.69 -24.56
CA LEU A 84 -33.86 36.13 -24.82
C LEU A 84 -33.78 37.41 -25.68
N THR A 85 -34.26 37.31 -26.91
CA THR A 85 -34.77 38.45 -27.70
C THR A 85 -36.16 38.78 -27.22
#